data_AF-A0A7V9V351-F1
#
_entry.id   AF-A0A7V9V351-F1
#
_cell.length_a   1.000
_cell.length_b   1.000
_cell.length_c   1.000
_cell.angle_alpha   90.00
_cell.angle_beta   90.00
_cell.angle_gamma   90.00
#
_symmetry.space_group_name_H-M   'P 1'
#
loop_
_entity.id
_entity.type
_entity.pdbx_description
1 polymer ?
#
loop_
_entity_poly.entity_id
_entity_poly.type
_entity_poly.pdbx_seq_one_letter_code
_entity_poly.pdbx_strand_id
1 'polypeptide(L)'
;MRPSFATHLNLDVLEENYRRWQENPEELDPAWSAFFEGFELGDLQLKNGAAAAANRADGATRGEAVESPLQTRIDGLVYAYRTLGHTVANVNPLADKRPENPLLTMRELGFSEKDLDIQVSSKFFLDNKRMTLREMIGALENIYADSIGAEFQHIQNTRIRNWVRHRLESRPPKQSTPREVQIGLLRSLQEAEAFELFLHTKYVGQKRFSLQGSEGLMAILHSLLNYCSRAGVEEICMGMPHRGRLTVLANFVRKSLKVIFAEFTTNYVPELVGGDGDVKYHLGYRTVRKLPSGGEVEI
;
A
#
# COMPACT_ATOMS: atom_id res chain seq x y z
N MET A 1 -11.70 56.45 26.66
CA MET A 1 -12.60 55.34 26.28
C MET A 1 -13.53 55.85 25.19
N ARG A 2 -13.49 55.28 23.97
CA ARG A 2 -14.51 55.53 22.96
C ARG A 2 -15.62 54.50 23.19
N PRO A 3 -16.79 54.85 23.73
CA PRO A 3 -17.88 53.89 23.83
C PRO A 3 -18.31 53.51 22.41
N SER A 4 -18.22 52.23 22.07
CA SER A 4 -18.81 51.71 20.83
C SER A 4 -20.32 51.74 21.01
N PHE A 5 -21.03 52.46 20.15
CA PHE A 5 -22.51 52.52 20.17
C PHE A 5 -23.16 51.25 19.61
N ALA A 6 -22.38 50.46 18.83
CA ALA A 6 -22.76 49.15 18.30
C ALA A 6 -22.56 48.06 19.37
N THR A 7 -23.33 48.14 20.45
CA THR A 7 -23.49 47.07 21.45
C THR A 7 -24.84 46.40 21.26
N HIS A 8 -24.94 45.13 21.66
CA HIS A 8 -26.16 44.31 21.57
C HIS A 8 -27.38 44.94 22.31
N LEU A 9 -27.15 45.96 23.14
CA LEU A 9 -28.17 46.70 23.90
C LEU A 9 -28.90 47.78 23.08
N ASN A 10 -28.40 48.15 21.89
CA ASN A 10 -28.96 49.19 21.03
C ASN A 10 -29.43 48.67 19.65
N LEU A 11 -29.58 47.36 19.49
CA LEU A 11 -29.91 46.72 18.20
C LEU A 11 -31.23 47.21 17.62
N ASP A 12 -32.28 47.31 18.45
CA ASP A 12 -33.60 47.75 17.99
C ASP A 12 -33.57 49.18 17.43
N VAL A 13 -32.79 50.07 18.06
CA VAL A 13 -32.60 51.46 17.62
C VAL A 13 -31.79 51.54 16.32
N LEU A 14 -30.81 50.65 16.15
CA LEU A 14 -30.01 50.56 14.93
C LEU A 14 -30.86 50.09 13.75
N GLU A 15 -31.69 49.06 13.94
CA GLU A 15 -32.58 48.53 12.90
C GLU A 15 -33.66 49.53 12.50
N GLU A 16 -34.26 50.22 13.47
CA GLU A 16 -35.26 51.25 13.21
C GLU A 16 -34.68 52.43 12.43
N ASN A 17 -33.53 52.97 12.86
CA ASN A 17 -32.88 54.06 12.16
C ASN A 17 -32.36 53.65 10.78
N TYR A 18 -31.92 52.40 10.60
CA TYR A 18 -31.54 51.89 9.28
C TYR A 18 -32.72 51.83 8.32
N ARG A 19 -33.90 51.38 8.79
CA ARG A 19 -35.12 51.36 7.98
C ARG A 19 -35.55 52.77 7.56
N ARG A 20 -35.51 53.72 8.50
CA ARG A 20 -35.81 55.14 8.21
C ARG A 20 -34.82 55.74 7.22
N TRP A 21 -33.55 55.36 7.30
CA TRP A 21 -32.53 55.79 6.35
C TRP A 21 -32.81 55.27 4.93
N GLN A 22 -33.24 54.02 4.79
CA GLN A 22 -33.61 53.45 3.49
C GLN A 22 -34.82 54.13 2.85
N GLU A 23 -35.74 54.65 3.66
CA GLU A 23 -36.95 55.35 3.18
C GLU A 23 -36.68 56.82 2.85
N ASN A 24 -35.97 57.54 3.73
CA ASN A 24 -35.61 58.95 3.53
C ASN A 24 -34.33 59.35 4.28
N PRO A 25 -33.15 59.31 3.62
CA PRO A 25 -31.86 59.63 4.24
C PRO A 25 -31.74 61.06 4.80
N GLU A 26 -32.54 62.00 4.29
CA GLU A 26 -32.48 63.42 4.68
C GLU A 26 -33.23 63.71 6.00
N GLU A 27 -34.05 62.78 6.48
CA GLU A 27 -34.83 62.93 7.71
C GLU A 27 -34.02 62.57 8.97
N LEU A 28 -32.90 61.88 8.80
CA LEU A 28 -32.04 61.45 9.90
C LEU A 28 -30.91 62.46 10.16
N ASP A 29 -30.38 62.40 11.39
CA ASP A 29 -29.17 63.13 11.72
C ASP A 29 -28.03 62.78 10.74
N PRO A 30 -27.27 63.77 10.23
CA PRO A 30 -26.19 63.53 9.28
C PRO A 30 -25.17 62.47 9.70
N ALA A 31 -24.94 62.29 11.01
CA ALA A 31 -24.05 61.26 11.52
C ALA A 31 -24.59 59.84 11.30
N TRP A 32 -25.91 59.65 11.41
CA TRP A 32 -26.57 58.38 11.10
C TRP A 32 -26.54 58.09 9.61
N SER A 33 -26.81 59.09 8.78
CA SER A 33 -26.79 58.95 7.32
C SER A 33 -25.40 58.57 6.81
N ALA A 34 -24.35 59.26 7.28
CA ALA A 34 -22.97 58.94 6.93
C ALA A 34 -22.51 57.55 7.45
N PHE A 35 -23.01 57.12 8.61
CA PHE A 35 -22.73 55.78 9.14
C PHE A 35 -23.33 54.68 8.26
N PHE A 36 -24.61 54.80 7.88
CA PHE A 36 -25.29 53.79 7.06
C PHE A 36 -24.81 53.80 5.62
N GLU A 37 -24.46 54.96 5.05
CA GLU A 37 -23.81 55.06 3.75
C GLU A 37 -22.45 54.34 3.75
N GLY A 38 -21.62 54.55 4.79
CA GLY A 38 -20.36 53.82 4.95
C GLY A 38 -20.54 52.32 5.19
N PHE A 39 -21.60 51.92 5.89
CA PHE A 39 -21.95 50.51 6.11
C PHE A 39 -22.40 49.82 4.81
N GLU A 40 -23.29 50.43 4.03
CA GLU A 40 -23.68 49.90 2.72
C GLU A 40 -22.52 49.88 1.73
N LEU A 41 -21.64 50.90 1.75
CA LEU A 41 -20.43 50.90 0.92
C LEU A 41 -19.48 49.74 1.27
N GLY A 42 -19.36 49.41 2.56
CA GLY A 42 -18.62 48.25 3.06
C GLY A 42 -19.27 46.91 2.67
N ASP A 43 -20.60 46.81 2.72
CA ASP A 43 -21.35 45.62 2.30
C ASP A 43 -21.34 45.43 0.77
N LEU A 44 -21.32 46.53 0.00
CA LEU A 44 -21.13 46.51 -1.45
C LEU A 44 -19.77 45.94 -1.85
N GLN A 45 -18.72 46.06 -1.03
CA GLN A 45 -17.42 45.43 -1.29
C GLN A 45 -17.48 43.90 -1.17
N LEU A 46 -18.34 43.36 -0.31
CA LEU A 46 -18.63 41.92 -0.21
C LEU A 46 -19.50 41.42 -1.38
N LYS A 47 -20.41 42.25 -1.89
CA LYS A 47 -21.28 41.91 -3.04
C LYS A 47 -20.58 42.07 -4.41
N ASN A 48 -19.67 43.03 -4.55
CA ASN A 48 -18.94 43.30 -5.79
C ASN A 48 -17.72 42.38 -6.03
N GLY A 49 -17.31 41.59 -5.02
CA GLY A 49 -16.35 40.48 -5.21
C GLY A 49 -16.99 39.19 -5.75
N ALA A 50 -18.32 39.04 -5.66
CA ALA A 50 -19.01 37.78 -6.01
C ALA A 50 -19.87 37.85 -7.28
N ALA A 51 -20.31 39.03 -7.74
CA ALA A 51 -21.29 39.13 -8.84
C ALA A 51 -20.74 39.64 -10.18
N ALA A 52 -19.56 40.28 -10.23
CA ALA A 52 -19.03 40.86 -11.48
C ALA A 52 -18.11 39.92 -12.30
N ALA A 53 -17.74 38.74 -11.77
CA ALA A 53 -16.85 37.78 -12.44
C ALA A 53 -17.58 36.71 -13.26
N ALA A 54 -18.92 36.73 -13.33
CA ALA A 54 -19.69 35.68 -14.00
C ALA A 54 -19.83 35.83 -15.53
N ASN A 55 -19.37 36.93 -16.15
CA ASN A 55 -19.58 37.17 -17.59
C ASN A 55 -18.33 37.56 -18.40
N ARG A 56 -17.12 37.40 -17.87
CA ARG A 56 -15.88 37.42 -18.68
C ARG A 56 -14.84 36.48 -18.11
N ALA A 57 -14.91 35.21 -18.52
CA ALA A 57 -13.82 34.27 -18.33
C ALA A 57 -13.71 33.36 -19.55
N ASP A 58 -13.20 33.92 -20.64
CA ASP A 58 -12.21 33.21 -21.45
C ASP A 58 -10.84 33.62 -20.89
N GLY A 59 -10.09 32.65 -20.37
CA GLY A 59 -8.67 32.81 -20.03
C GLY A 59 -8.31 33.02 -18.55
N ALA A 60 -7.90 31.92 -17.91
CA ALA A 60 -6.96 31.83 -16.79
C ALA A 60 -7.41 32.32 -15.39
N THR A 61 -8.02 31.41 -14.60
CA THR A 61 -8.19 31.54 -13.15
C THR A 61 -6.94 31.07 -12.39
N ARG A 62 -6.29 31.99 -11.69
CA ARG A 62 -5.44 31.69 -10.53
C ARG A 62 -6.37 31.59 -9.31
N GLY A 63 -6.90 30.39 -9.06
CA GLY A 63 -7.82 30.14 -7.95
C GLY A 63 -7.08 29.82 -6.64
N GLU A 64 -7.42 30.54 -5.58
CA GLU A 64 -7.20 30.05 -4.21
C GLU A 64 -8.12 28.83 -4.00
N ALA A 65 -7.53 27.65 -3.91
CA ALA A 65 -8.24 26.39 -3.83
C ALA A 65 -8.72 26.13 -2.40
N VAL A 66 -9.97 26.48 -2.09
CA VAL A 66 -10.66 25.90 -0.94
C VAL A 66 -10.91 24.42 -1.28
N GLU A 67 -10.11 23.53 -0.70
CA GLU A 67 -10.26 22.08 -0.87
C GLU A 67 -11.62 21.64 -0.31
N SER A 68 -12.42 20.92 -1.12
CA SER A 68 -13.71 20.41 -0.67
C SER A 68 -13.52 19.42 0.49
N PRO A 69 -14.39 19.41 1.52
CA PRO A 69 -14.38 18.39 2.57
C PRO A 69 -14.42 16.95 2.04
N LEU A 70 -14.99 16.75 0.84
CA LEU A 70 -14.95 15.46 0.16
C LEU A 70 -13.53 15.09 -0.30
N GLN A 71 -12.76 16.03 -0.85
CA GLN A 71 -11.40 15.79 -1.32
C GLN A 71 -10.48 15.39 -0.16
N THR A 72 -10.58 16.06 0.98
CA THR A 72 -9.81 15.70 2.19
C THR A 72 -10.11 14.27 2.67
N ARG A 73 -11.38 13.84 2.62
CA ARG A 73 -11.76 12.47 2.96
C ARG A 73 -11.21 11.44 1.95
N ILE A 74 -11.22 11.76 0.66
CA ILE A 74 -10.66 10.90 -0.39
C ILE A 74 -9.15 10.72 -0.20
N ASP A 75 -8.42 11.81 0.05
CA ASP A 75 -6.98 11.73 0.26
C ASP A 75 -6.64 11.03 1.59
N GLY A 76 -7.47 11.23 2.62
CA GLY A 76 -7.43 10.50 3.89
C GLY A 76 -7.64 9.00 3.71
N LEU A 77 -8.60 8.58 2.87
CA LEU A 77 -8.84 7.19 2.50
C LEU A 77 -7.58 6.54 1.88
N VAL A 78 -6.98 7.19 0.88
CA VAL A 78 -5.75 6.70 0.24
C VAL A 78 -4.62 6.56 1.26
N TYR A 79 -4.45 7.56 2.12
CA TYR A 79 -3.44 7.54 3.18
C TYR A 79 -3.68 6.43 4.20
N ALA A 80 -4.94 6.22 4.62
CA ALA A 80 -5.32 5.19 5.57
C ALA A 80 -5.00 3.80 5.04
N TYR A 81 -5.35 3.48 3.79
CA TYR A 81 -5.02 2.19 3.17
C TYR A 81 -3.52 1.95 3.02
N ARG A 82 -2.74 2.98 2.65
CA ARG A 82 -1.26 2.88 2.61
C ARG A 82 -0.64 2.58 3.97
N THR A 83 -1.28 3.04 5.04
CA THR A 83 -0.76 2.92 6.41
C THR A 83 -1.25 1.65 7.09
N LEU A 84 -2.53 1.33 6.96
CA LEU A 84 -3.23 0.29 7.73
C LEU A 84 -3.73 -0.87 6.87
N GLY A 85 -3.65 -0.81 5.53
CA GLY A 85 -4.18 -1.85 4.65
C GLY A 85 -3.59 -3.24 4.95
N HIS A 86 -2.33 -3.30 5.39
CA HIS A 86 -1.67 -4.53 5.81
C HIS A 86 -2.38 -5.23 6.98
N THR A 87 -3.02 -4.49 7.90
CA THR A 87 -3.73 -5.05 9.07
C THR A 87 -4.98 -5.81 8.70
N VAL A 88 -5.54 -5.52 7.52
CA VAL A 88 -6.69 -6.20 6.96
C VAL A 88 -6.28 -7.08 5.79
N ALA A 89 -5.00 -7.33 5.54
CA ALA A 89 -4.55 -8.14 4.41
C ALA A 89 -4.84 -9.64 4.63
N ASN A 90 -5.16 -10.36 3.56
CA ASN A 90 -5.41 -11.80 3.61
C ASN A 90 -4.09 -12.60 3.48
N VAL A 91 -3.26 -12.52 4.52
CA VAL A 91 -1.92 -13.14 4.56
C VAL A 91 -1.87 -14.45 5.32
N ASN A 92 -2.91 -14.79 6.11
CA ASN A 92 -2.96 -16.04 6.87
C ASN A 92 -3.63 -17.13 6.03
N PRO A 93 -2.89 -18.15 5.56
CA PRO A 93 -3.46 -19.21 4.72
C PRO A 93 -4.42 -20.15 5.46
N LEU A 94 -4.47 -20.07 6.79
CA LEU A 94 -5.35 -20.89 7.63
C LEU A 94 -6.62 -20.15 8.07
N ALA A 95 -6.74 -18.85 7.77
CA ALA A 95 -7.88 -18.05 8.20
C ALA A 95 -9.06 -18.18 7.24
N ASP A 96 -10.24 -18.46 7.78
CA ASP A 96 -11.50 -18.49 6.99
C ASP A 96 -11.98 -17.10 6.60
N LYS A 97 -11.63 -16.09 7.41
CA LYS A 97 -12.06 -14.70 7.24
C LYS A 97 -10.90 -13.75 7.28
N ARG A 98 -11.05 -12.68 6.51
CA ARG A 98 -10.13 -11.55 6.49
C ARG A 98 -10.18 -10.81 7.83
N PRO A 99 -9.04 -10.38 8.38
CA PRO A 99 -9.05 -9.52 9.56
C PRO A 99 -9.74 -8.19 9.25
N GLU A 100 -10.46 -7.67 10.24
CA GLU A 100 -11.12 -6.38 10.16
C GLU A 100 -10.34 -5.33 10.95
N ASN A 101 -10.37 -4.08 10.49
CA ASN A 101 -9.83 -2.95 11.21
C ASN A 101 -10.90 -1.84 11.27
N PRO A 102 -11.38 -1.45 12.47
CA PRO A 102 -12.39 -0.41 12.62
C PRO A 102 -12.03 0.89 11.91
N LEU A 103 -10.75 1.26 11.88
CA LEU A 103 -10.24 2.50 11.27
C LEU A 103 -10.31 2.50 9.73
N LEU A 104 -10.55 1.34 9.10
CA LEU A 104 -10.74 1.22 7.66
C LEU A 104 -12.21 1.01 7.26
N THR A 105 -13.14 1.17 8.21
CA THR A 105 -14.58 1.12 7.89
C THR A 105 -15.01 2.39 7.16
N MET A 106 -16.00 2.26 6.28
CA MET A 106 -16.58 3.40 5.54
C MET A 106 -16.96 4.56 6.46
N ARG A 107 -17.58 4.23 7.61
CA ARG A 107 -18.00 5.21 8.61
C ARG A 107 -16.83 5.98 9.20
N GLU A 108 -15.77 5.30 9.65
CA GLU A 108 -14.58 5.96 10.22
C GLU A 108 -13.82 6.80 9.19
N LEU A 109 -13.90 6.40 7.91
CA LEU A 109 -13.35 7.15 6.78
C LEU A 109 -14.27 8.30 6.33
N GLY A 110 -15.42 8.48 6.97
CA GLY A 110 -16.36 9.57 6.72
C GLY A 110 -17.23 9.40 5.47
N PHE A 111 -17.45 8.16 5.02
CA PHE A 111 -18.28 7.80 3.88
C PHE A 111 -19.49 6.95 4.29
N SER A 112 -20.50 6.97 3.43
CA SER A 112 -21.71 6.15 3.51
C SER A 112 -21.91 5.35 2.23
N GLU A 113 -22.85 4.39 2.23
CA GLU A 113 -23.16 3.62 1.02
C GLU A 113 -23.65 4.49 -0.14
N LYS A 114 -24.29 5.62 0.15
CA LYS A 114 -24.78 6.56 -0.87
C LYS A 114 -23.64 7.25 -1.63
N ASP A 115 -22.45 7.28 -1.05
CA ASP A 115 -21.26 7.89 -1.65
C ASP A 115 -20.54 6.91 -2.60
N LEU A 116 -20.88 5.62 -2.63
CA LEU A 116 -20.09 4.64 -3.38
C LEU A 116 -20.04 4.92 -4.88
N ASP A 117 -21.09 5.52 -5.43
CA ASP A 117 -21.22 5.76 -6.87
C ASP A 117 -20.88 7.21 -7.26
N ILE A 118 -20.41 8.04 -6.31
CA ILE A 118 -19.90 9.39 -6.64
C ILE A 118 -18.57 9.30 -7.38
N GLN A 119 -18.40 10.18 -8.37
CA GLN A 119 -17.15 10.29 -9.13
C GLN A 119 -16.10 11.03 -8.29
N VAL A 120 -14.96 10.38 -8.10
CA VAL A 120 -13.84 10.85 -7.29
C VAL A 120 -12.52 10.75 -8.04
N SER A 121 -11.53 11.51 -7.59
CA SER A 121 -10.14 11.42 -8.03
C SER A 121 -9.23 11.91 -6.91
N SER A 122 -8.00 11.40 -6.86
CA SER A 122 -6.97 11.90 -5.95
C SER A 122 -5.70 12.18 -6.73
N LYS A 123 -5.11 13.36 -6.53
CA LYS A 123 -3.80 13.71 -7.09
C LYS A 123 -2.70 12.76 -6.62
N PHE A 124 -2.93 12.07 -5.50
CA PHE A 124 -1.97 11.19 -4.88
C PHE A 124 -2.15 9.72 -5.26
N PHE A 125 -3.13 9.36 -6.09
CA PHE A 125 -3.43 7.96 -6.41
C PHE A 125 -3.76 7.78 -7.90
N LEU A 126 -3.14 6.77 -8.53
CA LEU A 126 -3.36 6.37 -9.93
C LEU A 126 -3.42 7.57 -10.90
N ASP A 127 -2.45 8.48 -10.79
CA ASP A 127 -2.28 9.64 -11.66
C ASP A 127 -3.55 10.50 -11.82
N ASN A 128 -4.31 10.67 -10.72
CA ASN A 128 -5.54 11.47 -10.68
C ASN A 128 -6.64 10.95 -11.64
N LYS A 129 -6.62 9.65 -11.95
CA LYS A 129 -7.68 9.01 -12.74
C LYS A 129 -9.03 9.17 -12.04
N ARG A 130 -10.05 9.63 -12.78
CA ARG A 130 -11.44 9.64 -12.31
C ARG A 130 -12.01 8.23 -12.28
N MET A 131 -12.68 7.91 -11.17
CA MET A 131 -13.36 6.64 -10.93
C MET A 131 -14.46 6.83 -9.88
N THR A 132 -15.35 5.86 -9.73
CA THR A 132 -16.28 5.84 -8.59
C THR A 132 -15.55 5.60 -7.27
N LEU A 133 -16.12 6.05 -6.15
CA LEU A 133 -15.56 5.76 -4.82
C LEU A 133 -15.43 4.25 -4.59
N ARG A 134 -16.42 3.47 -5.05
CA ARG A 134 -16.41 2.00 -5.03
C ARG A 134 -15.18 1.42 -5.72
N GLU A 135 -14.88 1.90 -6.93
CA GLU A 135 -13.72 1.45 -7.70
C GLU A 135 -12.40 1.84 -7.02
N MET A 136 -12.33 3.04 -6.42
CA MET A 136 -11.16 3.48 -5.67
C MET A 136 -10.89 2.60 -4.45
N ILE A 137 -11.92 2.30 -3.65
CA ILE A 137 -11.79 1.40 -2.50
C ILE A 137 -11.35 0.02 -2.96
N GLY A 138 -11.99 -0.55 -4.00
CA GLY A 138 -11.60 -1.85 -4.54
C GLY A 138 -10.15 -1.86 -5.04
N ALA A 139 -9.67 -0.78 -5.67
CA ALA A 139 -8.28 -0.66 -6.09
C ALA A 139 -7.32 -0.61 -4.89
N LEU A 140 -7.63 0.18 -3.85
CA LEU A 140 -6.84 0.25 -2.62
C LEU A 140 -6.79 -1.10 -1.90
N GLU A 141 -7.92 -1.81 -1.82
CA GLU A 141 -7.99 -3.16 -1.24
C GLU A 141 -7.11 -4.15 -2.02
N ASN A 142 -7.21 -4.15 -3.35
CA ASN A 142 -6.41 -5.03 -4.21
C ASN A 142 -4.89 -4.76 -4.09
N ILE A 143 -4.49 -3.51 -3.82
CA ILE A 143 -3.08 -3.13 -3.71
C ILE A 143 -2.53 -3.43 -2.31
N TYR A 144 -3.23 -2.99 -1.26
CA TYR A 144 -2.69 -2.94 0.11
C TYR A 144 -3.20 -4.03 1.04
N ALA A 145 -4.22 -4.77 0.62
CA ALA A 145 -5.13 -5.44 1.54
C ALA A 145 -5.60 -6.83 1.01
N ASP A 146 -5.04 -7.27 -0.11
CA ASP A 146 -5.27 -8.58 -0.73
C ASP A 146 -4.29 -9.61 -0.12
N SER A 147 -3.72 -10.53 -0.92
CA SER A 147 -2.76 -11.54 -0.48
C SER A 147 -1.37 -10.99 -0.07
N ILE A 148 -1.18 -9.67 -0.15
CA ILE A 148 0.07 -8.98 0.20
C ILE A 148 -0.28 -7.81 1.12
N GLY A 149 0.16 -7.89 2.37
CA GLY A 149 0.15 -6.76 3.30
C GLY A 149 1.47 -5.99 3.20
N ALA A 150 1.39 -4.72 2.83
CA ALA A 150 2.58 -3.88 2.67
C ALA A 150 2.76 -2.90 3.82
N GLU A 151 3.87 -3.02 4.54
CA GLU A 151 4.29 -2.08 5.58
C GLU A 151 5.50 -1.28 5.08
N PHE A 152 5.28 0.00 4.78
CA PHE A 152 6.34 0.86 4.24
C PHE A 152 6.26 2.32 4.68
N GLN A 153 5.14 2.76 5.27
CA GLN A 153 4.97 4.17 5.64
C GLN A 153 5.91 4.65 6.74
N HIS A 154 6.40 3.73 7.58
CA HIS A 154 7.37 3.98 8.64
C HIS A 154 8.78 4.35 8.12
N ILE A 155 9.06 4.14 6.82
CA ILE A 155 10.35 4.49 6.20
C ILE A 155 10.49 6.02 6.16
N GLN A 156 11.50 6.54 6.88
CA GLN A 156 11.77 7.97 6.97
C GLN A 156 12.29 8.57 5.65
N ASN A 157 13.07 7.79 4.89
CA ASN A 157 13.58 8.23 3.61
C ASN A 157 12.44 8.27 2.57
N THR A 158 12.02 9.49 2.23
CA THR A 158 10.90 9.74 1.32
C THR A 158 11.12 9.21 -0.09
N ARG A 159 12.37 9.19 -0.59
CA ARG A 159 12.69 8.61 -1.90
C ARG A 159 12.45 7.11 -1.92
N ILE A 160 12.92 6.40 -0.89
CA ILE A 160 12.72 4.95 -0.75
C ILE A 160 11.22 4.65 -0.57
N ARG A 161 10.55 5.39 0.31
CA ARG A 161 9.11 5.22 0.55
C ARG A 161 8.28 5.42 -0.72
N ASN A 162 8.58 6.46 -1.50
CA ASN A 162 7.91 6.73 -2.77
C ASN A 162 8.23 5.67 -3.83
N TRP A 163 9.45 5.12 -3.82
CA TRP A 163 9.82 4.01 -4.70
C TRP A 163 9.01 2.74 -4.40
N VAL A 164 8.89 2.37 -3.12
CA VAL A 164 8.06 1.22 -2.69
C VAL A 164 6.59 1.45 -3.07
N ARG A 165 6.05 2.63 -2.76
CA ARG A 165 4.70 3.04 -3.15
C ARG A 165 4.46 2.87 -4.65
N HIS A 166 5.35 3.41 -5.48
CA HIS A 166 5.22 3.32 -6.93
C HIS A 166 5.23 1.85 -7.37
N ARG A 167 6.13 1.01 -6.86
CA ARG A 167 6.18 -0.42 -7.20
C ARG A 167 4.93 -1.20 -6.79
N LEU A 168 4.29 -0.84 -5.69
CA LEU A 168 3.04 -1.46 -5.24
C LEU A 168 1.86 -1.02 -6.13
N GLU A 169 1.72 0.27 -6.38
CA GLU A 169 0.58 0.84 -7.12
C GLU A 169 0.69 0.65 -8.64
N SER A 170 1.89 0.45 -9.17
CA SER A 170 2.14 0.13 -10.58
C SER A 170 2.19 -1.37 -10.86
N ARG A 171 1.89 -2.22 -9.87
CA ARG A 171 1.97 -3.68 -10.03
C ARG A 171 0.94 -4.13 -11.07
N PRO A 172 1.32 -4.97 -12.05
CA PRO A 172 0.35 -5.46 -13.02
C PRO A 172 -0.70 -6.36 -12.33
N PRO A 173 -1.92 -6.46 -12.88
CA PRO A 173 -2.97 -7.30 -12.32
C PRO A 173 -2.52 -8.77 -12.17
N LYS A 174 -3.04 -9.49 -11.17
CA LYS A 174 -2.68 -10.90 -10.90
C LYS A 174 -2.77 -11.79 -12.15
N GLN A 175 -3.80 -11.58 -12.97
CA GLN A 175 -4.08 -12.34 -14.19
C GLN A 175 -3.06 -12.12 -15.33
N SER A 176 -2.11 -11.19 -15.16
CA SER A 176 -1.08 -10.89 -16.18
C SER A 176 0.07 -11.90 -16.24
N THR A 177 0.18 -12.83 -15.27
CA THR A 177 1.31 -13.77 -15.21
C THR A 177 1.25 -14.78 -16.36
N PRO A 178 2.28 -14.89 -17.21
CA PRO A 178 2.28 -15.84 -18.34
C PRO A 178 2.09 -17.30 -17.90
N ARG A 179 1.38 -18.08 -18.71
CA ARG A 179 1.07 -19.50 -18.41
C ARG A 179 2.32 -20.34 -18.15
N GLU A 180 3.38 -20.12 -18.91
CA GLU A 180 4.65 -20.83 -18.73
C GLU A 180 5.28 -20.58 -17.36
N VAL A 181 5.19 -19.35 -16.86
CA VAL A 181 5.65 -18.98 -15.50
C VAL A 181 4.80 -19.69 -14.45
N GLN A 182 3.48 -19.71 -14.62
CA GLN A 182 2.58 -20.42 -13.69
C GLN A 182 2.89 -21.92 -13.62
N ILE A 183 3.14 -22.57 -14.77
CA ILE A 183 3.55 -23.98 -14.83
C ILE A 183 4.90 -24.19 -14.14
N GLY A 184 5.87 -23.30 -14.37
CA GLY A 184 7.18 -23.36 -13.71
C GLY A 184 7.08 -23.27 -12.19
N LEU A 185 6.30 -22.31 -11.67
CA LEU A 185 6.06 -22.16 -10.24
C LEU A 185 5.36 -23.38 -9.64
N LEU A 186 4.34 -23.91 -10.32
CA LEU A 186 3.66 -25.14 -9.88
C LEU A 186 4.62 -26.32 -9.81
N ARG A 187 5.49 -26.51 -10.81
CA ARG A 187 6.52 -27.57 -10.77
C ARG A 187 7.46 -27.39 -9.59
N SER A 188 7.93 -26.18 -9.30
CA SER A 188 8.79 -25.92 -8.14
C SER A 188 8.12 -26.29 -6.81
N LEU A 189 6.82 -26.05 -6.68
CA LEU A 189 6.04 -26.46 -5.50
C LEU A 189 5.91 -27.99 -5.43
N GLN A 190 5.59 -28.64 -6.55
CA GLN A 190 5.46 -30.10 -6.64
C GLN A 190 6.79 -30.82 -6.35
N GLU A 191 7.92 -30.32 -6.87
CA GLU A 191 9.25 -30.86 -6.58
C GLU A 191 9.57 -30.79 -5.08
N ALA A 192 9.18 -29.70 -4.41
CA ALA A 192 9.36 -29.53 -2.97
C ALA A 192 8.52 -30.52 -2.17
N GLU A 193 7.23 -30.60 -2.47
CA GLU A 193 6.29 -31.49 -1.79
C GLU A 193 6.65 -32.97 -1.99
N ALA A 194 6.94 -33.37 -3.23
CA ALA A 194 7.31 -34.75 -3.56
C ALA A 194 8.59 -35.18 -2.84
N PHE A 195 9.58 -34.29 -2.71
CA PHE A 195 10.79 -34.57 -1.96
C PHE A 195 10.52 -34.77 -0.47
N GLU A 196 9.70 -33.92 0.15
CA GLU A 196 9.31 -34.04 1.55
C GLU A 196 8.50 -35.32 1.83
N LEU A 197 7.56 -35.66 0.94
CA LEU A 197 6.79 -36.91 1.02
C LEU A 197 7.69 -38.14 0.89
N PHE A 198 8.64 -38.12 -0.05
CA PHE A 198 9.61 -39.20 -0.21
C PHE A 198 10.42 -39.40 1.08
N LEU A 199 10.97 -38.32 1.65
CA LEU A 199 11.73 -38.42 2.90
C LEU A 199 10.86 -38.94 4.04
N HIS A 200 9.59 -38.50 4.11
CA HIS A 200 8.66 -38.96 5.12
C HIS A 200 8.39 -40.46 5.04
N THR A 201 8.17 -40.99 3.82
CA THR A 201 7.87 -42.40 3.60
C THR A 201 9.10 -43.30 3.77
N LYS A 202 10.28 -42.86 3.30
CA LYS A 202 11.49 -43.70 3.28
C LYS A 202 12.30 -43.65 4.57
N TYR A 203 12.32 -42.52 5.26
CA TYR A 203 13.14 -42.31 6.46
C TYR A 203 12.27 -42.03 7.68
N VAL A 204 11.41 -43.00 8.02
CA VAL A 204 10.47 -42.91 9.13
C VAL A 204 11.23 -42.71 10.45
N GLY A 205 10.75 -41.80 11.30
CA GLY A 205 11.35 -41.51 12.60
C GLY A 205 12.60 -40.62 12.57
N GLN A 206 13.16 -40.32 11.39
CA GLN A 206 14.31 -39.43 11.25
C GLN A 206 13.86 -37.96 11.25
N LYS A 207 14.56 -37.12 12.03
CA LYS A 207 14.33 -35.68 12.03
C LYS A 207 14.81 -35.07 10.71
N ARG A 208 13.92 -34.34 10.03
CA ARG A 208 14.19 -33.71 8.72
C ARG A 208 13.83 -32.22 8.63
N PHE A 209 13.15 -31.67 9.64
CA PHE A 209 12.69 -30.27 9.68
C PHE A 209 11.94 -29.85 8.41
N SER A 210 10.83 -30.55 8.13
CA SER A 210 10.03 -30.42 6.90
C SER A 210 9.68 -28.97 6.51
N LEU A 211 9.68 -28.70 5.20
CA LEU A 211 9.16 -27.48 4.58
C LEU A 211 7.63 -27.49 4.42
N GLN A 212 6.95 -28.59 4.73
CA GLN A 212 5.51 -28.73 4.48
C GLN A 212 4.69 -27.55 5.04
N GLY A 213 3.79 -27.03 4.20
CA GLY A 213 2.99 -25.83 4.46
C GLY A 213 3.73 -24.50 4.21
N SER A 214 4.99 -24.55 3.75
CA SER A 214 5.82 -23.38 3.44
C SER A 214 6.58 -23.55 2.11
N GLU A 215 6.07 -24.39 1.20
CA GLU A 215 6.62 -24.68 -0.11
C GLU A 215 6.72 -23.43 -0.99
N GLY A 216 5.90 -22.41 -0.71
CA GLY A 216 5.99 -21.09 -1.32
C GLY A 216 7.39 -20.45 -1.24
N LEU A 217 8.22 -20.86 -0.27
CA LEU A 217 9.63 -20.48 -0.23
C LEU A 217 10.37 -20.84 -1.54
N MET A 218 10.09 -22.01 -2.12
CA MET A 218 10.72 -22.43 -3.36
C MET A 218 10.34 -21.52 -4.53
N ALA A 219 9.06 -21.14 -4.63
CA ALA A 219 8.61 -20.17 -5.62
C ALA A 219 9.35 -18.82 -5.49
N ILE A 220 9.55 -18.35 -4.26
CA ILE A 220 10.29 -17.10 -3.97
C ILE A 220 11.76 -17.23 -4.41
N LEU A 221 12.45 -18.30 -3.99
CA LEU A 221 13.86 -18.53 -4.31
C LEU A 221 14.10 -18.67 -5.82
N HIS A 222 13.26 -19.41 -6.53
CA HIS A 222 13.34 -19.54 -7.98
C HIS A 222 13.08 -18.20 -8.70
N SER A 223 12.15 -17.39 -8.19
CA SER A 223 11.88 -16.06 -8.73
C SER A 223 13.07 -15.12 -8.52
N LEU A 224 13.70 -15.16 -7.33
CA LEU A 224 14.90 -14.40 -7.00
C LEU A 224 16.05 -14.77 -7.95
N LEU A 225 16.32 -16.08 -8.12
CA LEU A 225 17.41 -16.56 -8.98
C LEU A 225 17.23 -16.12 -10.44
N ASN A 226 16.01 -16.22 -10.97
CA ASN A 226 15.70 -15.73 -12.33
C ASN A 226 15.91 -14.22 -12.46
N TYR A 227 15.61 -13.44 -11.41
CA TYR A 227 15.86 -12.00 -11.40
C TYR A 227 17.35 -11.68 -11.33
N CYS A 228 18.10 -12.33 -10.43
CA CYS A 228 19.55 -12.18 -10.26
C CYS A 228 20.31 -12.35 -11.59
N SER A 229 19.96 -13.38 -12.36
CA SER A 229 20.53 -13.62 -13.70
C SER A 229 20.38 -12.41 -14.63
N ARG A 230 19.20 -11.77 -14.63
CA ARG A 230 18.91 -10.61 -15.48
C ARG A 230 19.56 -9.33 -14.97
N ALA A 231 19.85 -9.28 -13.67
CA ALA A 231 20.46 -8.14 -13.00
C ALA A 231 21.99 -8.18 -13.01
N GLY A 232 22.62 -9.21 -13.60
CA GLY A 232 24.07 -9.37 -13.62
C GLY A 232 24.67 -9.77 -12.28
N VAL A 233 23.88 -10.43 -11.41
CA VAL A 233 24.37 -10.96 -10.13
C VAL A 233 25.10 -12.27 -10.40
N GLU A 234 26.33 -12.37 -9.93
CA GLU A 234 27.20 -13.54 -10.14
C GLU A 234 27.11 -14.56 -8.99
N GLU A 235 26.84 -14.11 -7.75
CA GLU A 235 26.84 -14.96 -6.56
C GLU A 235 25.67 -14.63 -5.60
N ILE A 236 25.09 -15.66 -4.99
CA ILE A 236 24.09 -15.57 -3.92
C ILE A 236 24.60 -16.33 -2.69
N CYS A 237 25.16 -15.62 -1.70
CA CYS A 237 25.46 -16.21 -0.40
C CYS A 237 24.21 -16.20 0.49
N MET A 238 23.70 -17.37 0.90
CA MET A 238 22.48 -17.50 1.70
C MET A 238 22.71 -18.22 3.04
N GLY A 239 22.33 -17.55 4.13
CA GLY A 239 22.11 -18.20 5.44
C GLY A 239 20.64 -18.61 5.61
N MET A 240 20.38 -19.82 6.11
CA MET A 240 19.02 -20.27 6.43
C MET A 240 18.99 -21.19 7.67
N PRO A 241 17.90 -21.19 8.46
CA PRO A 241 17.72 -22.12 9.56
C PRO A 241 17.45 -23.56 9.07
N HIS A 242 17.22 -24.49 10.00
CA HIS A 242 17.00 -25.91 9.69
C HIS A 242 15.71 -26.20 8.89
N ARG A 243 14.66 -25.37 9.00
CA ARG A 243 13.34 -25.64 8.39
C ARG A 243 13.43 -25.60 6.86
N GLY A 244 13.09 -26.72 6.24
CA GLY A 244 13.13 -26.93 4.80
C GLY A 244 14.52 -26.95 4.18
N ARG A 245 15.58 -27.02 5.00
CA ARG A 245 16.96 -26.92 4.48
C ARG A 245 17.30 -28.00 3.48
N LEU A 246 16.89 -29.24 3.73
CA LEU A 246 17.14 -30.35 2.79
C LEU A 246 16.42 -30.12 1.45
N THR A 247 15.21 -29.57 1.51
CA THR A 247 14.41 -29.23 0.32
C THR A 247 15.04 -28.09 -0.46
N VAL A 248 15.57 -27.06 0.21
CA VAL A 248 16.35 -25.98 -0.43
C VAL A 248 17.63 -26.55 -1.05
N LEU A 249 18.39 -27.38 -0.32
CA LEU A 249 19.60 -28.00 -0.86
C LEU A 249 19.31 -28.84 -2.10
N ALA A 250 18.28 -29.69 -2.07
CA ALA A 250 17.93 -30.58 -3.17
C ALA A 250 17.38 -29.81 -4.39
N ASN A 251 16.42 -28.91 -4.17
CA ASN A 251 15.63 -28.34 -5.26
C ASN A 251 16.11 -26.94 -5.70
N PHE A 252 16.72 -26.17 -4.79
CA PHE A 252 17.27 -24.84 -5.10
C PHE A 252 18.79 -24.83 -5.25
N VAL A 253 19.56 -25.40 -4.32
CA VAL A 253 21.02 -25.46 -4.49
C VAL A 253 21.42 -26.59 -5.46
N ARG A 254 20.51 -27.54 -5.75
CA ARG A 254 20.79 -28.72 -6.60
C ARG A 254 21.92 -29.60 -6.07
N LYS A 255 22.06 -29.70 -4.74
CA LYS A 255 22.86 -30.73 -4.08
C LYS A 255 22.36 -32.11 -4.52
N SER A 256 23.30 -32.97 -4.89
CA SER A 256 22.99 -34.31 -5.40
C SER A 256 22.11 -35.09 -4.42
N LEU A 257 20.99 -35.63 -4.91
CA LEU A 257 20.10 -36.49 -4.12
C LEU A 257 20.84 -37.72 -3.59
N LYS A 258 21.82 -38.26 -4.33
CA LYS A 258 22.64 -39.38 -3.86
C LYS A 258 23.39 -39.02 -2.58
N VAL A 259 23.97 -37.82 -2.54
CA VAL A 259 24.69 -37.31 -1.36
C VAL A 259 23.72 -37.09 -0.20
N ILE A 260 22.60 -36.41 -0.46
CA ILE A 260 21.58 -36.17 0.57
C ILE A 260 21.07 -37.49 1.16
N PHE A 261 20.74 -38.48 0.33
CA PHE A 261 20.23 -39.77 0.80
C PHE A 261 21.30 -40.62 1.50
N ALA A 262 22.57 -40.49 1.10
CA ALA A 262 23.68 -41.14 1.81
C ALA A 262 23.80 -40.60 3.26
N GLU A 263 23.56 -39.31 3.48
CA GLU A 263 23.55 -38.68 4.82
C GLU A 263 22.38 -39.15 5.73
N PHE A 264 21.43 -39.91 5.20
CA PHE A 264 20.39 -40.60 5.98
C PHE A 264 20.76 -42.05 6.34
N THR A 265 21.84 -42.60 5.78
CA THR A 265 22.28 -43.95 6.13
C THR A 265 22.92 -43.97 7.53
N THR A 266 22.71 -45.04 8.29
CA THR A 266 23.17 -45.17 9.68
C THR A 266 24.69 -45.16 9.82
N ASN A 267 25.42 -45.48 8.75
CA ASN A 267 26.88 -45.61 8.75
C ASN A 267 27.54 -44.50 7.92
N TYR A 268 26.88 -43.36 7.73
CA TYR A 268 27.49 -42.23 7.02
C TYR A 268 28.68 -41.72 7.82
N VAL A 269 29.88 -41.93 7.28
CA VAL A 269 31.11 -41.31 7.78
C VAL A 269 31.40 -40.14 6.84
N PRO A 270 31.30 -38.89 7.32
CA PRO A 270 31.65 -37.74 6.50
C PRO A 270 33.12 -37.85 6.07
N GLU A 271 33.41 -37.71 4.77
CA GLU A 271 34.78 -37.50 4.29
C GLU A 271 35.20 -36.06 4.64
N LEU A 272 35.49 -35.82 5.91
CA LEU A 272 35.98 -34.53 6.40
C LEU A 272 37.50 -34.62 6.61
N VAL A 273 38.20 -33.61 6.10
CA VAL A 273 39.67 -33.47 6.22
C VAL A 273 40.08 -33.07 7.66
N GLY A 274 39.11 -32.73 8.53
CA GLY A 274 39.32 -32.55 9.97
C GLY A 274 38.01 -32.32 10.75
N GLY A 275 37.88 -32.98 11.90
CA GLY A 275 36.80 -32.80 12.89
C GLY A 275 35.78 -33.95 12.98
N ASP A 276 34.98 -33.96 14.05
CA ASP A 276 33.95 -34.99 14.36
C ASP A 276 32.70 -34.89 13.46
N GLY A 277 32.63 -33.88 12.59
CA GLY A 277 31.50 -33.58 11.72
C GLY A 277 30.35 -32.82 12.40
N ASP A 278 29.30 -32.56 11.63
CA ASP A 278 28.07 -31.93 12.10
C ASP A 278 26.86 -32.59 11.40
N VAL A 279 25.66 -32.36 11.93
CA VAL A 279 24.43 -32.92 11.39
C VAL A 279 24.13 -32.36 9.99
N LYS A 280 23.54 -33.21 9.13
CA LYS A 280 23.27 -32.94 7.69
C LYS A 280 22.60 -31.61 7.35
N TYR A 281 21.84 -31.03 8.28
CA TYR A 281 21.15 -29.74 8.11
C TYR A 281 21.95 -28.54 8.68
N HIS A 282 23.24 -28.68 8.98
CA HIS A 282 24.14 -27.55 9.30
C HIS A 282 25.21 -27.34 8.22
N LEU A 283 25.57 -28.39 7.49
CA LEU A 283 26.63 -28.34 6.48
C LEU A 283 26.25 -27.41 5.31
N GLY A 284 27.16 -26.50 4.97
CA GLY A 284 27.07 -25.66 3.78
C GLY A 284 27.19 -26.46 2.49
N TYR A 285 26.81 -25.84 1.37
CA TYR A 285 27.00 -26.41 0.05
C TYR A 285 27.17 -25.30 -0.96
N ARG A 286 27.98 -25.53 -2.00
CA ARG A 286 28.29 -24.57 -3.05
C ARG A 286 28.04 -25.21 -4.40
N THR A 287 27.36 -24.49 -5.30
CA THR A 287 27.08 -24.94 -6.66
C THR A 287 27.02 -23.78 -7.64
N VAL A 288 27.16 -24.11 -8.92
CA VAL A 288 26.86 -23.18 -10.01
C VAL A 288 25.53 -23.56 -10.65
N ARG A 289 24.56 -22.65 -10.57
CA ARG A 289 23.24 -22.80 -11.19
C ARG A 289 23.27 -22.24 -12.60
N LYS A 290 23.09 -23.11 -13.59
CA LYS A 290 22.82 -22.71 -14.98
C LYS A 290 21.35 -22.36 -15.14
N LEU A 291 21.08 -21.20 -15.71
CA LEU A 291 19.73 -20.69 -15.95
C LEU A 291 19.32 -20.89 -17.41
N PRO A 292 18.00 -20.98 -17.70
CA PRO A 292 17.51 -21.06 -19.08
C PRO A 292 17.93 -19.88 -19.96
N SER A 293 18.24 -18.73 -19.36
CA SER A 293 18.78 -17.54 -20.03
C SER A 293 20.22 -17.70 -20.51
N GLY A 294 20.92 -18.79 -20.13
CA GLY A 294 22.34 -19.00 -20.39
C GLY A 294 23.27 -18.38 -19.34
N GLY A 295 22.74 -17.62 -18.39
CA GLY A 295 23.52 -17.11 -17.26
C GLY A 295 23.87 -18.21 -16.26
N GLU A 296 25.00 -18.03 -15.58
CA GLU A 296 25.41 -18.85 -14.45
C GLU A 296 25.42 -17.99 -13.19
N VAL A 297 24.87 -18.53 -12.10
CA VAL A 297 24.88 -17.89 -10.79
C VAL A 297 25.41 -18.89 -9.78
N GLU A 298 26.44 -18.49 -9.05
CA GLU A 298 26.96 -19.26 -7.93
C GLU A 298 26.04 -19.12 -6.72
N ILE A 299 25.76 -20.23 -6.04
CA ILE A 299 24.96 -20.29 -4.80
C ILE A 299 25.66 -21.18 -3.79
#